data_AF-A0A382TF32-F1
#
_entry.id   AF-A0A382TF32-F1
#
_cell.length_a   1.000
_cell.length_b   1.000
_cell.length_c   1.000
_cell.angle_alpha   90.00
_cell.angle_beta   90.00
_cell.angle_gamma   90.00
#
_symmetry.space_group_name_H-M   'P 1'
#
loop_
_entity.id
_entity.type
_entity.pdbx_description
1 polymer ?
#
loop_
_entity_poly.entity_id
_entity_poly.type
_entity_poly.pdbx_seq_one_letter_code
_entity_poly.pdbx_strand_id
1 'polypeptide(L)'
;VVIIGAGIAGLCISFYLSRKNVPHIILERGEIANTWINERWENFHLVNPNWAIKIPEFGFGTKCFPSKNPHGFLNKTQTIEYIKSFASYIESKIYINENVDSIV
;
A
#
# COMPACT_ATOMS: atom_id res chain seq x y z
N VAL A 1 5.08 16.75 -6.46
CA VAL A 1 4.94 16.36 -5.03
C VAL A 1 5.87 15.19 -4.74
N VAL A 2 6.53 15.16 -3.58
CA VAL A 2 7.33 14.02 -3.14
C VAL A 2 6.61 13.32 -2.00
N ILE A 3 6.39 12.01 -2.11
CA ILE A 3 5.80 11.17 -1.07
C ILE A 3 6.92 10.33 -0.45
N ILE A 4 7.03 10.35 0.87
CA ILE A 4 8.02 9.58 1.60
C ILE A 4 7.32 8.34 2.19
N GLY A 5 7.73 7.17 1.73
CA GLY A 5 7.21 5.85 2.09
C GLY A 5 6.27 5.24 1.04
N ALA A 6 6.57 4.02 0.60
CA ALA A 6 5.74 3.17 -0.27
C ALA A 6 4.93 2.13 0.53
N GLY A 7 4.49 2.51 1.73
CA GLY A 7 3.46 1.81 2.48
C GLY A 7 2.04 2.20 2.03
N ILE A 8 1.02 1.61 2.67
CA ILE A 8 -0.39 1.83 2.30
C ILE A 8 -0.78 3.33 2.30
N ALA A 9 -0.26 4.12 3.24
CA ALA A 9 -0.54 5.55 3.30
C ALA A 9 -0.01 6.31 2.09
N GLY A 10 1.27 6.10 1.74
CA GLY A 10 1.89 6.76 0.58
C GLY A 10 1.23 6.36 -0.74
N LEU A 11 0.88 5.08 -0.89
CA LEU A 11 0.15 4.60 -2.06
C LEU A 11 -1.26 5.20 -2.15
N CYS A 12 -2.00 5.33 -1.05
CA CYS A 12 -3.29 6.02 -1.06
C CYS A 12 -3.17 7.48 -1.51
N ILE A 13 -2.15 8.20 -1.03
CA ILE A 13 -1.91 9.58 -1.48
C ILE A 13 -1.58 9.62 -2.98
N SER A 14 -0.70 8.73 -3.44
CA SER A 14 -0.34 8.59 -4.85
C SER A 14 -1.57 8.33 -5.73
N PHE A 15 -2.45 7.41 -5.33
CA PHE A 15 -3.72 7.12 -6.02
C PHE A 15 -4.58 8.39 -6.24
N TYR A 16 -4.78 9.20 -5.20
CA TYR A 16 -5.57 10.41 -5.34
C TYR A 16 -4.87 11.53 -6.13
N LEU A 17 -3.55 11.64 -6.03
CA LEU A 17 -2.78 12.61 -6.83
C LEU A 17 -2.81 12.24 -8.32
N SER A 18 -2.65 10.96 -8.66
CA SER A 18 -2.78 10.46 -10.04
C SER A 18 -4.13 10.83 -10.64
N ARG A 19 -5.24 10.60 -9.91
CA ARG A 19 -6.59 10.95 -10.38
C ARG A 19 -6.83 12.45 -10.57
N LYS A 20 -6.05 13.28 -9.89
CA LYS A 20 -6.07 14.74 -10.04
C LYS A 20 -5.03 15.26 -11.03
N ASN A 21 -4.34 14.37 -11.76
CA ASN A 21 -3.25 14.71 -12.68
C ASN A 21 -2.15 15.55 -12.01
N VAL A 22 -1.87 15.31 -10.73
CA VAL A 22 -0.79 16.00 -10.00
C VAL A 22 0.49 15.17 -10.09
N PRO A 23 1.57 15.68 -10.73
CA PRO A 23 2.83 14.95 -10.84
C PRO A 23 3.45 14.69 -9.46
N HIS A 24 3.85 13.44 -9.23
CA HIS A 24 4.47 13.05 -7.99
C HIS A 24 5.39 11.83 -8.16
N ILE A 25 6.24 11.64 -7.16
CA ILE A 25 7.12 10.48 -7.02
C ILE A 25 6.99 9.93 -5.60
N ILE A 26 7.32 8.65 -5.42
CA ILE A 26 7.40 7.99 -4.12
C ILE A 26 8.85 7.57 -3.87
N LEU A 27 9.39 7.88 -2.69
CA LEU A 27 10.69 7.40 -2.21
C LEU A 27 10.46 6.43 -1.06
N GLU A 28 11.05 5.24 -1.11
CA GLU A 28 10.94 4.21 -0.08
C GLU A 28 12.33 3.73 0.35
N ARG A 29 12.55 3.67 1.66
CA ARG A 29 13.84 3.30 2.25
C ARG A 29 14.20 1.83 2.03
N GLY A 30 13.20 0.96 1.88
CA GLY A 30 13.40 -0.46 1.62
C GLY A 30 12.58 -0.91 0.41
N GLU A 31 11.76 -1.94 0.59
CA GLU A 31 10.86 -2.44 -0.45
C GLU A 31 9.45 -1.83 -0.36
N ILE A 32 8.66 -1.94 -1.43
CA ILE A 32 7.22 -1.68 -1.36
C ILE A 32 6.61 -2.61 -0.29
N ALA A 33 5.85 -2.02 0.63
CA ALA A 33 5.35 -2.70 1.84
C ALA A 33 6.41 -3.10 2.88
N ASN A 34 7.58 -2.43 2.93
CA ASN A 34 8.74 -2.79 3.77
C ASN A 34 8.39 -3.23 5.20
N THR A 35 7.61 -2.41 5.93
CA THR A 35 7.20 -2.71 7.31
C THR A 35 6.45 -4.04 7.43
N TRP A 36 5.63 -4.40 6.44
CA TRP A 36 4.86 -5.64 6.46
C TRP A 36 5.71 -6.87 6.16
N ILE A 37 6.76 -6.70 5.36
CA ILE A 37 7.71 -7.76 4.99
C ILE A 37 8.67 -8.04 6.16
N ASN A 38 9.31 -6.98 6.65
CA ASN A 38 10.49 -7.07 7.51
C ASN A 38 10.18 -6.88 9.01
N GLU A 39 9.07 -6.24 9.36
CA GLU A 39 8.77 -5.83 10.75
C GLU A 39 7.50 -6.50 11.32
N ARG A 40 6.91 -7.47 10.62
CA ARG A 40 5.75 -8.25 11.09
C ARG A 40 6.08 -9.74 11.21
N TRP A 41 5.54 -10.38 12.25
CA TRP A 41 5.73 -11.81 12.53
C TRP A 41 4.92 -12.70 11.57
N GLU A 42 5.32 -13.97 11.43
CA GLU A 42 4.74 -14.87 10.40
C GLU A 42 3.22 -15.05 10.49
N ASN A 43 2.68 -15.24 11.70
CA ASN A 43 1.24 -15.42 11.92
C ASN A 43 0.45 -14.09 12.04
N PHE A 44 1.00 -12.98 11.55
CA PHE A 44 0.36 -11.68 11.62
C PHE A 44 -0.96 -11.64 10.83
N HIS A 45 -1.96 -10.95 11.40
CA HIS A 45 -3.22 -10.60 10.73
C HIS A 45 -3.56 -9.14 11.01
N LEU A 46 -4.25 -8.49 10.08
CA LEU A 46 -4.87 -7.19 10.33
C LEU A 46 -5.92 -7.31 11.43
N VAL A 47 -6.08 -6.24 12.22
CA VAL A 47 -7.18 -6.12 13.19
C VAL A 47 -8.46 -5.55 12.55
N ASN A 48 -8.33 -4.95 11.36
CA ASN A 48 -9.46 -4.45 10.60
C ASN A 48 -10.11 -5.60 9.83
N PRO A 49 -11.42 -5.85 9.97
CA PRO A 49 -12.11 -6.82 9.14
C PRO A 49 -12.12 -6.35 7.69
N ASN A 50 -12.16 -7.29 6.75
CA ASN A 50 -12.06 -7.00 5.32
C ASN A 50 -13.08 -5.95 4.85
N TRP A 51 -14.34 -6.01 5.32
CA TRP A 51 -15.39 -5.04 4.95
C TRP A 51 -15.04 -3.58 5.30
N ALA A 52 -14.11 -3.35 6.24
CA ALA A 52 -13.68 -2.02 6.66
C ALA A 52 -12.61 -1.41 5.74
N ILE A 53 -11.98 -2.20 4.87
CA ILE A 53 -10.93 -1.73 3.95
C ILE A 53 -11.59 -1.15 2.69
N LYS A 54 -11.80 0.17 2.67
CA LYS A 54 -12.61 0.88 1.66
C LYS A 54 -11.79 1.80 0.76
N ILE A 55 -10.72 1.27 0.15
CA ILE A 55 -9.99 2.01 -0.90
C ILE A 55 -10.84 2.00 -2.19
N PRO A 56 -11.12 3.14 -2.85
CA PRO A 56 -11.85 3.13 -4.11
C PRO A 56 -11.15 2.22 -5.13
N GLU A 57 -11.90 1.38 -5.83
CA GLU A 57 -11.41 0.44 -6.88
C GLU A 57 -10.48 -0.68 -6.36
N PHE A 58 -9.94 -0.55 -5.15
CA PHE A 58 -9.00 -1.50 -4.55
C PHE A 58 -9.42 -2.06 -3.19
N GLY A 59 -10.56 -1.66 -2.63
CA GLY A 59 -11.07 -2.11 -1.34
C GLY A 59 -11.88 -3.41 -1.42
N PHE A 60 -12.40 -3.86 -0.28
CA PHE A 60 -13.24 -5.06 -0.23
C PHE A 60 -14.44 -4.97 -1.17
N GLY A 61 -14.72 -6.08 -1.87
CA GLY A 61 -15.74 -6.17 -2.90
C GLY A 61 -15.26 -5.83 -4.32
N THR A 62 -14.02 -5.35 -4.49
CA THR A 62 -13.43 -5.16 -5.82
C THR A 62 -12.68 -6.41 -6.27
N LYS A 63 -12.40 -6.51 -7.58
CA LYS A 63 -11.64 -7.64 -8.16
C LYS A 63 -10.20 -7.71 -7.66
N CYS A 64 -9.67 -6.60 -7.14
CA CYS A 64 -8.28 -6.48 -6.72
C CYS A 64 -8.07 -6.84 -5.24
N PHE A 65 -9.15 -7.06 -4.48
CA PHE A 65 -9.06 -7.38 -3.07
C PHE A 65 -8.87 -8.89 -2.85
N PRO A 66 -7.92 -9.33 -2.00
CA PRO A 66 -7.48 -10.73 -1.93
C PRO A 66 -8.41 -11.67 -1.15
N SER A 67 -9.62 -11.24 -0.79
CA SER A 67 -10.55 -12.02 0.03
C SER A 67 -12.01 -11.74 -0.32
N LYS A 68 -12.84 -12.78 -0.28
CA LYS A 68 -14.30 -12.69 -0.42
C LYS A 68 -15.05 -12.74 0.90
N ASN A 69 -14.37 -13.05 2.01
CA ASN A 69 -15.00 -13.12 3.33
C ASN A 69 -15.03 -11.73 3.98
N PRO A 70 -16.20 -11.08 4.16
CA PRO A 70 -16.27 -9.74 4.75
C PRO A 70 -15.77 -9.70 6.19
N HIS A 71 -15.98 -10.77 6.97
CA HIS A 71 -15.60 -10.86 8.38
C HIS A 71 -14.20 -11.46 8.58
N GLY A 72 -13.49 -11.80 7.50
CA GLY A 72 -12.11 -12.25 7.55
C GLY A 72 -11.14 -11.09 7.82
N PHE A 73 -9.90 -11.45 8.08
CA PHE A 73 -8.78 -10.53 8.30
C PHE A 73 -7.65 -10.96 7.37
N LEU A 74 -7.04 -10.02 6.64
CA LEU A 74 -5.89 -10.36 5.80
C LEU A 74 -4.72 -10.81 6.68
N ASN A 75 -4.12 -11.95 6.33
CA ASN A 75 -2.87 -12.38 6.93
C ASN A 75 -1.68 -11.58 6.39
N LYS A 76 -0.47 -11.82 6.92
CA LYS A 76 0.79 -11.17 6.48
C LYS A 76 0.97 -11.22 4.97
N THR A 77 0.94 -12.41 4.38
CA THR A 77 1.16 -12.62 2.94
C THR A 77 0.13 -11.89 2.10
N GLN A 78 -1.15 -12.04 2.41
CA GLN A 78 -2.24 -11.34 1.71
C GLN A 78 -2.12 -9.82 1.83
N THR A 79 -1.66 -9.31 2.98
CA THR A 79 -1.45 -7.88 3.17
C THR A 79 -0.29 -7.37 2.32
N ILE A 80 0.83 -8.11 2.24
CA ILE A 80 1.98 -7.76 1.40
C ILE A 80 1.58 -7.77 -0.08
N GLU A 81 0.92 -8.84 -0.53
CA GLU A 81 0.44 -8.97 -1.90
C GLU A 81 -0.54 -7.85 -2.25
N TYR A 82 -1.49 -7.55 -1.37
CA TYR A 82 -2.44 -6.45 -1.54
C TYR A 82 -1.75 -5.11 -1.77
N ILE A 83 -0.77 -4.77 -0.93
CA ILE A 83 -0.04 -3.49 -1.03
C ILE A 83 0.80 -3.44 -2.30
N LYS A 84 1.49 -4.55 -2.66
CA LYS A 84 2.29 -4.63 -3.89
C LYS A 84 1.40 -4.51 -5.14
N SER A 85 0.27 -5.21 -5.18
CA SER A 85 -0.70 -5.08 -6.26
C SER A 85 -1.27 -3.67 -6.36
N PHE A 86 -1.49 -2.99 -5.23
CA PHE A 86 -1.96 -1.60 -5.25
C PHE A 86 -0.91 -0.66 -5.85
N ALA A 87 0.36 -0.83 -5.48
CA ALA A 87 1.46 -0.07 -6.07
C ALA A 87 1.54 -0.28 -7.59
N SER A 88 1.42 -1.53 -8.07
CA SER A 88 1.38 -1.82 -9.51
C SER A 88 0.18 -1.18 -10.21
N TYR A 89 -1.00 -1.19 -9.59
CA TYR A 89 -2.22 -0.60 -10.17
C TYR A 89 -2.15 0.92 -10.33
N ILE A 90 -1.44 1.63 -9.42
CA ILE A 90 -1.32 3.08 -9.49
C ILE A 90 -0.33 3.54 -10.59
N GLU A 91 0.57 2.65 -11.03
CA GLU A 91 1.60 2.91 -12.06
C GLU A 91 2.45 4.16 -11.81
N SER A 92 2.59 4.57 -10.55
CA SER A 92 3.42 5.72 -10.19
C SER A 92 4.91 5.37 -10.13
N LYS A 93 5.75 6.39 -10.28
CA LYS A 93 7.20 6.25 -10.19
C LYS A 93 7.62 6.09 -8.72
N ILE A 94 8.01 4.87 -8.35
CA ILE A 94 8.46 4.50 -7.01
C ILE A 94 9.94 4.19 -7.07
N TYR A 95 10.73 4.91 -6.27
CA TYR A 95 12.15 4.63 -6.07
C TYR A 95 12.32 3.91 -4.74
N ILE A 96 12.84 2.69 -4.79
CA ILE A 96 13.10 1.84 -3.64
C ILE A 96 14.57 1.96 -3.23
N ASN A 97 14.88 1.61 -1.98
CA ASN A 97 16.21 1.80 -1.37
C ASN A 97 16.70 3.26 -1.37
N GLU A 98 15.77 4.21 -1.33
CA GLU A 98 16.07 5.64 -1.24
C GLU A 98 15.72 6.16 0.15
N ASN A 99 16.73 6.53 0.92
CA ASN A 99 16.54 7.10 2.25
C ASN A 99 16.37 8.63 2.15
N VAL A 100 15.48 9.19 2.97
CA VAL A 100 15.26 10.64 3.04
C VAL A 100 15.70 11.14 4.41
N ASP A 101 16.87 11.76 4.46
CA ASP A 101 17.50 12.18 5.73
C ASP A 101 17.01 13.55 6.22
N SER A 102 16.65 14.46 5.30
CA SER A 102 16.19 15.81 5.65
C SER A 102 15.25 16.39 4.59
N ILE A 103 14.34 17.27 5.02
CA ILE A 103 13.50 18.11 4.17
C ILE A 103 13.84 19.56 4.55
N VAL A 104 14.21 20.37 3.56
CA VAL A 104 14.56 21.79 3.74
C VAL A 104 13.39 22.68 3.36
#